data_AF-A0A6M3L350-F1
#
_entry.id   AF-A0A6M3L350-F1
#
_cell.length_a   1.000
_cell.length_b   1.000
_cell.length_c   1.000
_cell.angle_alpha   90.00
_cell.angle_beta   90.00
_cell.angle_gamma   90.00
#
_symmetry.space_group_name_H-M   'P 1'
#
loop_
_entity.id
_entity.type
_entity.pdbx_description
1 polymer ?
#
loop_
_entity_poly.entity_id
_entity_poly.type
_entity_poly.pdbx_seq_one_letter_code
_entity_poly.pdbx_strand_id
1 'polypeptide(L)' 'MSDVWLVPTKGVMVRDPYRNMEPLPPEGTYKPWSGKNGKYWRRRLACGDVTMGSPPKPIKTVLKKSSEE' A
#
# COMPACT_ATOMS: atom_id res chain seq x y z
N MET A 1 -12.08 -7.94 5.13
CA MET A 1 -11.17 -8.16 3.98
C MET A 1 -9.75 -7.95 4.49
N SER A 2 -8.81 -8.85 4.18
CA SER A 2 -7.43 -8.72 4.64
C SER A 2 -6.65 -7.87 3.63
N ASP A 3 -6.20 -6.71 4.05
CA ASP A 3 -5.28 -5.85 3.30
C ASP A 3 -3.85 -6.08 3.79
N VAL A 4 -2.88 -5.99 2.89
CA VAL A 4 -1.45 -6.10 3.21
C VAL A 4 -0.71 -4.84 2.75
N TRP A 5 0.34 -4.49 3.49
CA TRP A 5 1.22 -3.40 3.11
C TRP A 5 2.23 -3.89 2.08
N LEU A 6 2.15 -3.35 0.86
CA LEU A 6 3.06 -3.70 -0.23
C LEU A 6 3.94 -2.51 -0.58
N VAL A 7 5.23 -2.79 -0.72
CA VAL A 7 6.26 -1.81 -1.10
C VAL A 7 6.84 -2.22 -2.45
N PRO A 8 6.86 -1.34 -3.47
CA PRO A 8 7.52 -1.66 -4.73
C PRO A 8 9.03 -1.79 -4.55
N THR A 9 9.64 -2.74 -5.26
CA THR A 9 11.10 -2.91 -5.26
C THR A 9 11.77 -1.68 -5.87
N LYS A 10 12.93 -1.26 -5.34
CA LYS A 10 13.67 -0.09 -5.85
C LYS A 10 13.95 -0.25 -7.35
N GLY A 11 13.60 0.77 -8.13
CA GLY A 11 13.76 0.77 -9.58
C GLY A 11 12.61 0.11 -10.36
N VAL A 12 11.62 -0.46 -9.68
CA VAL A 12 10.44 -1.07 -10.31
C VAL A 12 9.23 -0.14 -10.18
N MET A 13 8.64 0.23 -11.31
CA MET A 13 7.37 0.95 -11.35
C MET A 13 6.21 -0.04 -11.45
N VAL A 14 5.58 -0.34 -10.32
CA VAL A 14 4.37 -1.16 -10.30
C VAL A 14 3.16 -0.24 -10.40
N ARG A 15 2.22 -0.56 -11.29
CA ARG A 15 0.95 0.18 -11.43
C ARG A 15 -0.18 -0.59 -10.78
N ASP A 16 -1.08 0.13 -10.10
CA ASP A 16 -2.30 -0.43 -9.52
C ASP A 16 -3.43 -0.44 -10.57
N PRO A 17 -3.86 -1.62 -11.06
CA PRO A 17 -4.94 -1.70 -12.03
C PRO A 17 -6.30 -1.28 -11.48
N TYR A 18 -6.45 -1.13 -10.15
CA TYR A 18 -7.71 -0.78 -9.49
C TYR A 18 -7.84 0.71 -9.17
N ARG A 19 -6.72 1.43 -9.06
CA ARG A 19 -6.69 2.90 -8.92
C ARG A 19 -6.16 3.52 -10.20
N ASN A 20 -6.92 3.40 -11.29
CA ASN A 20 -6.63 4.12 -12.54
C ASN A 20 -5.20 3.95 -13.11
N MET A 21 -4.57 2.78 -12.90
CA MET A 21 -3.18 2.52 -13.28
C MET A 21 -2.14 3.43 -12.62
N GLU A 22 -2.47 4.02 -11.47
CA GLU A 22 -1.56 4.85 -10.67
C GLU A 22 -0.34 4.02 -10.21
N PRO A 23 0.88 4.57 -10.28
CA PRO A 23 2.05 3.91 -9.73
C PRO A 23 1.94 3.75 -8.21
N LEU A 24 2.47 2.65 -7.66
CA LEU A 24 2.60 2.55 -6.20
C LEU A 24 3.58 3.59 -5.68
N PRO A 25 3.27 4.21 -4.53
CA PRO A 25 4.22 5.05 -3.85
C PRO A 25 5.44 4.22 -3.42
N PRO A 26 6.65 4.82 -3.43
CA PRO A 26 7.86 4.13 -2.99
C PRO A 26 7.84 3.75 -1.51
N GLU A 27 7.03 4.44 -0.69
CA GLU A 27 6.83 4.12 0.73
C GLU A 27 5.95 2.88 0.97
N GLY A 28 5.28 2.41 -0.09
CA GLY A 28 4.29 1.34 -0.04
C GLY A 28 2.90 1.81 0.35
N THR A 29 1.93 0.91 0.25
CA THR A 29 0.52 1.21 0.52
C THR A 29 -0.27 -0.06 0.85
N TYR A 30 -1.43 0.12 1.47
CA TYR A 30 -2.37 -0.99 1.71
C TYR A 30 -3.03 -1.42 0.41
N LYS A 31 -2.95 -2.72 0.12
CA LYS A 31 -3.60 -3.34 -1.03
C LYS A 31 -4.39 -4.58 -0.62
N PRO A 32 -5.50 -4.88 -1.32
CA PRO A 32 -6.31 -6.05 -1.04
C PRO A 32 -5.52 -7.32 -1.30
N TRP A 33 -5.43 -8.21 -0.31
CA TRP A 33 -4.71 -9.48 -0.44
C TRP A 33 -5.59 -10.62 -0.92
N SER A 34 -6.87 -10.55 -0.59
CA SER A 34 -7.87 -11.57 -0.93
C SER A 34 -8.72 -11.18 -2.14
N GLY A 35 -9.38 -12.16 -2.75
CA GLY A 35 -10.28 -11.95 -3.89
C GLY A 35 -9.58 -11.71 -5.24
N LYS A 36 -10.35 -11.18 -6.21
CA LYS A 36 -9.87 -10.91 -7.59
C LYS A 36 -8.71 -9.92 -7.58
N ASN A 37 -8.77 -8.92 -6.71
CA ASN A 37 -7.76 -7.87 -6.62
C ASN A 37 -6.46 -8.37 -5.97
N GLY A 38 -6.58 -9.28 -5.00
CA GLY A 38 -5.43 -9.94 -4.38
C GLY A 38 -4.64 -10.89 -5.28
N LYS A 39 -5.25 -11.45 -6.34
CA LYS A 39 -4.51 -12.30 -7.29
C LYS A 39 -3.41 -11.53 -8.03
N TYR A 40 -3.68 -10.26 -8.38
CA TYR A 40 -2.71 -9.40 -9.04
C TYR A 40 -1.49 -9.14 -8.14
N TRP A 41 -1.73 -8.76 -6.89
CA TRP A 41 -0.67 -8.46 -5.93
C TRP A 41 0.16 -9.68 -5.56
N ARG A 42 -0.48 -10.84 -5.38
CA ARG A 42 0.23 -12.12 -5.18
C ARG A 42 1.16 -12.46 -6.33
N ARG A 43 0.74 -12.21 -7.57
CA ARG A 43 1.60 -12.40 -8.75
C ARG A 43 2.78 -11.43 -8.76
N ARG A 44 2.55 -10.15 -8.48
CA ARG A 44 3.63 -9.14 -8.40
C ARG A 44 4.64 -9.47 -7.31
N LEU A 45 4.16 -9.96 -6.16
CA LEU A 45 5.03 -10.43 -5.07
C LEU A 45 5.87 -11.63 -5.52
N ALA A 46 5.27 -12.60 -6.21
CA ALA A 46 5.98 -13.76 -6.73
C ALA A 46 7.02 -13.40 -7.81
N CYS A 47 6.77 -12.35 -8.60
CA CYS A 47 7.73 -11.84 -9.57
C CYS A 47 8.88 -11.03 -8.92
N GLY A 48 8.76 -10.63 -7.66
CA GLY A 48 9.73 -9.75 -7.00
C GLY A 48 9.54 -8.24 -7.32
N ASP A 49 8.45 -7.87 -7.98
CA ASP A 49 8.12 -6.47 -8.30
C ASP A 49 7.73 -5.66 -7.05
N VAL A 50 7.13 -6.34 -6.07
CA VAL A 50 6.73 -5.78 -4.77
C VAL A 50 7.20 -6.70 -3.65
N THR A 51 7.35 -6.16 -2.45
CA THR A 51 7.67 -6.87 -1.22
C THR A 51 6.60 -6.62 -0.15
N MET A 52 6.38 -7.59 0.74
CA MET A 52 5.54 -7.38 1.91
C MET A 52 6.33 -6.58 2.95
N GLY A 53 5.88 -5.36 3.22
CA GLY A 53 6.48 -4.49 4.22
C GLY A 53 5.67 -4.46 5.51
N SER A 54 6.20 -3.75 6.50
CA SER A 54 5.40 -3.28 7.63
C SER A 54 4.99 -1.83 7.39
N PRO A 55 3.72 -1.46 7.64
CA PRO A 55 3.29 -0.07 7.56
C PRO A 55 4.06 0.78 8.59
N PRO A 56 4.35 2.06 8.30
CA PRO A 56 4.88 2.96 9.31
C PRO A 56 3.91 3.04 10.48
N LYS A 57 4.44 3.03 11.71
CA LYS A 57 3.61 3.15 12.92
C LYS A 57 2.78 4.45 12.80
N PRO A 58 1.45 4.39 12.97
CA PRO A 58 0.66 5.60 12.93
C PRO A 58 1.17 6.55 14.02
N ILE A 59 1.65 7.73 13.61
CA ILE A 59 1.95 8.81 14.54
C ILE A 59 0.59 9.16 15.16
N LYS A 60 0.44 8.98 16.48
CA LYS A 60 -0.73 9.43 17.20
C LYS A 60 -0.83 10.94 16.98
N THR A 61 -1.68 11.38 16.06
CA THR A 61 -1.99 12.79 15.88
C THR A 61 -2.61 13.25 17.19
N VAL A 62 -1.86 14.03 17.97
CA VAL A 62 -2.43 14.79 19.07
C VAL A 62 -3.37 15.79 18.40
N LEU A 63 -4.66 15.46 18.38
CA LEU A 63 -5.73 16.38 18.00
C LEU A 63 -5.68 17.56 18.99
N LYS A 64 -4.95 18.61 18.63
CA LYS A 64 -5.03 19.89 19.31
C LYS A 64 -6.36 20.51 18.86
N LYS A 65 -7.40 20.28 19.67
CA LYS A 65 -8.71 20.91 19.54
C LYS A 65 -8.51 22.39 19.84
N SER A 66 -8.33 23.21 18.80
CA SER A 66 -8.49 24.66 18.91
C SER A 66 -9.99 24.92 19.07
N SER A 67 -10.44 24.95 20.31
CA SER A 67 -11.73 25.55 20.68
C SER A 67 -11.48 27.04 20.84
N GLU A 68 -11.95 27.81 19.86
CA GLU A 68 -12.06 29.26 19.90
C GLU A 68 -13.53 29.56 20.23
N GLU A 69 -13.80 30.03 21.44
CA GLU A 69 -15.01 30.78 21.83
C GLU A 69 -14.68 31.66 23.05
#